data_AF-A0A7S3TWK9-F1
#
_entry.id   AF-A0A7S3TWK9-F1
#
_cell.length_a   1.000
_cell.length_b   1.000
_cell.length_c   1.000
_cell.angle_alpha   90.00
_cell.angle_beta   90.00
_cell.angle_gamma   90.00
#
_symmetry.space_group_name_H-M   'P 1'
#
loop_
_entity.id
_entity.type
_entity.pdbx_description
1 polymer ?
#
loop_
_entity_poly.entity_id
_entity_poly.type
_entity_poly.pdbx_seq_one_letter_code
_entity_poly.pdbx_strand_id
1 'polypeptide(L)'
;DAAELRRVLELPLSHLRRHEEAATELRYALPRGHSADAPLLALLARLALTHGAAEAAAAELRRRRALRGVRRRFKPGEVEALLEGQGAAGRAFVHAGPLLKANKVGRLSRVYFLFSDAILTAEEARGGNSRAAASLMRKVPSFARAGRPHFTASPPTPPCIDTEEGGGGGGGGDGGGGGGDGGGGGGGSAGGGAAEAPQLRKCKLLPLAGGWVRLARHGGGAAGGAGGDMSTSPPPAAAAAAA
;
A
#
# COMPACT_ATOMS: atom_id res chain seq x y z
N ASP A 1 -5.23 -18.63 19.71
CA ASP A 1 -4.78 -17.23 19.76
C ASP A 1 -4.48 -16.71 18.33
N ALA A 2 -4.81 -15.47 17.98
CA ALA A 2 -4.56 -14.95 16.61
C ALA A 2 -3.07 -14.81 16.30
N ALA A 3 -2.25 -14.57 17.32
CA ALA A 3 -0.79 -14.52 17.21
C ALA A 3 -0.18 -15.90 16.92
N GLU A 4 -0.70 -16.94 17.58
CA GLU A 4 -0.27 -18.32 17.37
C GLU A 4 -0.58 -18.83 15.96
N LEU A 5 -1.81 -18.58 15.46
CA LEU A 5 -2.18 -18.88 14.08
C LEU A 5 -1.26 -18.16 13.08
N ARG A 6 -0.87 -16.91 13.37
CA ARG A 6 0.06 -16.17 12.53
C ARG A 6 1.44 -16.83 12.51
N ARG A 7 1.96 -17.21 13.68
CA ARG A 7 3.25 -17.92 13.81
C ARG A 7 3.25 -19.24 13.04
N VAL A 8 2.18 -20.04 13.15
CA VAL A 8 2.03 -21.32 12.43
C VAL A 8 2.02 -21.10 10.91
N LEU A 9 1.43 -20.01 10.42
CA LEU A 9 1.37 -19.69 8.99
C LEU A 9 2.66 -19.05 8.45
N GLU A 10 3.42 -18.34 9.27
CA GLU A 10 4.70 -17.71 8.87
C GLU A 10 5.88 -18.68 8.93
N LEU A 11 5.81 -19.74 9.76
CA LEU A 11 6.87 -20.73 9.89
C LEU A 11 7.26 -21.41 8.56
N PRO A 12 6.34 -21.88 7.71
CA PRO A 12 6.69 -22.49 6.42
C PRO A 12 7.46 -21.54 5.48
N LEU A 13 7.12 -20.25 5.47
CA LEU A 13 7.83 -19.24 4.66
C LEU A 13 9.28 -19.09 5.14
N SER A 14 9.48 -19.07 6.46
CA SER A 14 10.83 -19.01 7.03
C SER A 14 11.67 -20.24 6.70
N HIS A 15 11.05 -21.43 6.64
CA HIS A 15 11.74 -22.66 6.24
C HIS A 15 12.10 -22.65 4.76
N LEU A 16 11.20 -22.23 3.87
CA LEU A 16 11.48 -22.10 2.44
C LEU A 16 12.68 -21.18 2.19
N ARG A 17 12.73 -20.02 2.85
CA ARG A 17 13.84 -19.08 2.74
C ARG A 17 15.16 -19.69 3.21
N ARG A 18 15.16 -20.41 4.34
CA ARG A 18 16.37 -21.12 4.82
C ARG A 18 16.84 -22.20 3.84
N HIS A 19 15.91 -22.92 3.20
CA HIS A 19 16.26 -23.91 2.19
C HIS A 19 16.85 -23.26 0.93
N GLU A 20 16.33 -22.11 0.52
CA GLU A 20 16.86 -21.33 -0.61
C GLU A 20 18.27 -20.80 -0.32
N GLU A 21 18.49 -20.25 0.88
CA GLU A 21 19.81 -19.81 1.36
C GLU A 21 20.80 -20.99 1.39
N ALA A 22 20.44 -22.11 2.03
CA ALA A 22 21.31 -23.29 2.11
C ALA A 22 21.62 -23.91 0.73
N ALA A 23 20.64 -23.99 -0.18
CA ALA A 23 20.88 -24.49 -1.53
C ALA A 23 21.78 -23.56 -2.35
N THR A 24 21.68 -22.25 -2.11
CA THR A 24 22.54 -21.24 -2.74
C THR A 24 23.98 -21.35 -2.23
N GLU A 25 24.17 -21.50 -0.92
CA GLU A 25 25.49 -21.72 -0.31
C GLU A 25 26.15 -23.01 -0.83
N LEU A 26 25.40 -24.11 -0.89
CA LEU A 26 25.89 -25.38 -1.46
C LEU A 26 26.34 -25.21 -2.90
N ARG A 27 25.64 -24.40 -3.70
CA ARG A 27 26.00 -24.15 -5.11
C ARG A 27 27.31 -23.40 -5.22
N TYR A 28 27.53 -22.40 -4.38
CA TYR A 28 28.79 -21.65 -4.37
C TYR A 28 29.98 -22.48 -3.88
N ALA A 29 29.74 -23.46 -3.00
CA ALA A 29 30.77 -24.36 -2.50
C ALA A 29 31.16 -25.47 -3.49
N LEU A 30 30.29 -25.82 -4.44
CA LEU A 30 30.55 -26.90 -5.39
C LEU A 30 31.55 -26.48 -6.49
N PRO A 31 32.53 -27.35 -6.83
CA PRO A 31 33.37 -27.14 -8.00
C PRO A 31 32.56 -27.04 -9.30
N ARG A 32 33.04 -26.24 -10.26
CA ARG A 32 32.41 -26.16 -11.59
C ARG A 32 32.39 -27.54 -12.25
N GLY A 33 31.24 -27.91 -12.81
CA GLY A 33 31.05 -29.21 -13.47
C GLY A 33 30.78 -30.38 -12.51
N HIS A 34 30.55 -30.11 -11.21
CA HIS A 34 30.13 -31.17 -10.30
C HIS A 34 28.81 -31.80 -10.77
N SER A 35 28.67 -33.12 -10.65
CA SER A 35 27.47 -33.87 -11.05
C SER A 35 26.19 -33.44 -10.32
N ALA A 36 26.33 -32.67 -9.23
CA ALA A 36 25.24 -32.16 -8.42
C ALA A 36 24.77 -30.76 -8.83
N ASP A 37 25.46 -30.08 -9.75
CA ASP A 37 25.13 -28.70 -10.13
C ASP A 37 23.75 -28.61 -10.82
N ALA A 38 23.49 -29.49 -11.79
CA ALA A 38 22.21 -29.56 -12.49
C ALA A 38 21.00 -29.84 -11.55
N PRO A 39 21.01 -30.87 -10.68
CA PRO A 39 19.90 -31.08 -9.75
C PRO A 39 19.77 -29.96 -8.72
N LEU A 40 20.87 -29.33 -8.30
CA LEU A 40 20.83 -28.20 -7.36
C LEU A 40 20.19 -26.96 -8.01
N LEU A 41 20.51 -26.67 -9.26
CA LEU A 41 19.85 -25.63 -10.05
C LEU A 41 18.34 -25.88 -10.19
N ALA A 42 17.95 -27.12 -10.49
CA ALA A 42 16.55 -27.50 -10.58
C ALA A 42 15.82 -27.34 -9.22
N LEU A 43 16.49 -27.68 -8.12
CA LEU A 43 15.98 -27.47 -6.77
C LEU A 43 15.79 -25.98 -6.47
N LEU A 44 16.78 -25.13 -6.76
CA LEU A 44 16.70 -23.68 -6.57
C LEU A 44 15.55 -23.06 -7.37
N ALA A 45 15.39 -23.45 -8.63
CA ALA A 45 14.27 -22.99 -9.46
C ALA A 45 12.92 -23.38 -8.87
N ARG A 46 12.80 -24.62 -8.35
CA ARG A 46 11.58 -25.09 -7.70
C ARG A 46 11.31 -24.36 -6.39
N LEU A 47 12.33 -24.12 -5.56
CA LEU A 47 12.22 -23.34 -4.34
C LEU A 47 11.73 -21.92 -4.64
N ALA A 48 12.34 -21.23 -5.62
CA ALA A 48 11.92 -19.89 -6.03
C ALA A 48 10.44 -19.84 -6.48
N LEU A 49 9.98 -20.81 -7.29
CA LEU A 49 8.57 -20.93 -7.68
C LEU A 49 7.65 -21.14 -6.47
N THR A 50 8.01 -22.03 -5.55
CA THR A 50 7.22 -22.26 -4.33
C THR A 50 7.18 -21.05 -3.42
N HIS A 51 8.30 -20.33 -3.29
CA HIS A 51 8.40 -19.11 -2.51
C HIS A 51 7.49 -18.02 -3.09
N GLY A 52 7.58 -17.74 -4.40
CA GLY A 52 6.71 -16.77 -5.07
C GLY A 52 5.22 -17.09 -4.93
N ALA A 53 4.84 -18.37 -5.04
CA ALA A 53 3.45 -18.80 -4.83
C ALA A 53 2.98 -18.57 -3.39
N ALA A 54 3.85 -18.86 -2.41
CA ALA A 54 3.53 -18.68 -1.00
C ALA A 54 3.42 -17.19 -0.61
N GLU A 55 4.29 -16.33 -1.14
CA GLU A 55 4.20 -14.88 -0.97
C GLU A 55 2.92 -14.31 -1.58
N ALA A 56 2.55 -14.75 -2.80
CA ALA A 56 1.31 -14.36 -3.45
C ALA A 56 0.07 -14.74 -2.61
N ALA A 57 0.06 -15.96 -2.06
CA ALA A 57 -1.01 -16.42 -1.17
C ALA A 57 -1.07 -15.60 0.13
N ALA A 58 0.08 -15.29 0.74
CA ALA A 58 0.15 -14.45 1.94
C ALA A 58 -0.33 -13.01 1.65
N ALA A 59 0.03 -12.44 0.50
CA ALA A 59 -0.43 -11.13 0.05
C ALA A 59 -1.95 -11.11 -0.15
N GLU A 60 -2.52 -12.14 -0.79
CA GLU A 60 -3.97 -12.27 -0.96
C GLU A 60 -4.69 -12.39 0.39
N LEU A 61 -4.14 -13.14 1.35
CA LEU A 61 -4.71 -13.24 2.70
C LEU A 61 -4.70 -11.89 3.42
N ARG A 62 -3.59 -11.13 3.34
CA ARG A 62 -3.49 -9.77 3.88
C ARG A 62 -4.53 -8.85 3.24
N ARG A 63 -4.67 -8.91 1.91
CA ARG A 63 -5.71 -8.18 1.15
C ARG A 63 -7.11 -8.49 1.69
N ARG A 64 -7.49 -9.77 1.77
CA ARG A 64 -8.80 -10.19 2.28
C ARG A 64 -9.04 -9.76 3.73
N ARG A 65 -8.02 -9.77 4.59
CA ARG A 65 -8.13 -9.28 5.98
C ARG A 65 -8.41 -7.78 6.01
N ALA A 66 -7.67 -6.99 5.23
CA ALA A 66 -7.90 -5.56 5.12
C ALA A 66 -9.32 -5.25 4.62
N LEU A 67 -9.77 -5.93 3.55
CA LEU A 67 -11.12 -5.77 3.01
C LEU A 67 -12.21 -6.15 4.01
N ARG A 68 -12.02 -7.23 4.80
CA ARG A 68 -12.92 -7.56 5.91
C ARG A 68 -12.96 -6.47 6.98
N GLY A 69 -11.82 -5.86 7.30
CA GLY A 69 -11.74 -4.72 8.21
C GLY A 69 -12.55 -3.53 7.71
N VAL A 70 -12.49 -3.24 6.41
CA VAL A 70 -13.35 -2.23 5.78
C VAL A 70 -14.82 -2.65 5.85
N ARG A 71 -15.18 -3.88 5.42
CA ARG A 71 -16.56 -4.39 5.40
C ARG A 71 -17.26 -4.28 6.76
N ARG A 72 -16.54 -4.56 7.85
CA ARG A 72 -17.07 -4.45 9.23
C ARG A 72 -17.51 -3.03 9.63
N ARG A 73 -17.06 -1.99 8.94
CA ARG A 73 -17.46 -0.59 9.20
C ARG A 73 -18.75 -0.19 8.50
N PHE A 74 -19.30 -1.06 7.64
CA PHE A 74 -20.50 -0.79 6.87
C PHE A 74 -21.61 -1.77 7.26
N LYS A 75 -22.85 -1.41 6.94
CA LYS A 75 -23.96 -2.34 7.06
C LYS A 75 -23.79 -3.50 6.06
N PRO A 76 -24.26 -4.72 6.41
CA PRO A 76 -24.34 -5.82 5.46
C PRO A 76 -25.04 -5.39 4.17
N GLY A 77 -24.51 -5.80 3.01
CA GLY A 77 -25.04 -5.43 1.69
C GLY A 77 -24.57 -4.10 1.09
N GLU A 78 -24.15 -3.10 1.88
CA GLU A 78 -23.84 -1.77 1.33
C GLU A 78 -22.57 -1.75 0.47
N VAL A 79 -21.55 -2.52 0.88
CA VAL A 79 -20.22 -2.52 0.24
C VAL A 79 -19.87 -3.84 -0.42
N GLU A 80 -20.72 -4.86 -0.34
CA GLU A 80 -20.43 -6.21 -0.86
C GLU A 80 -20.25 -6.18 -2.37
N ALA A 81 -21.16 -5.54 -3.11
CA ALA A 81 -21.02 -5.37 -4.56
C ALA A 81 -19.74 -4.60 -4.95
N LEU A 82 -19.25 -3.71 -4.08
CA LEU A 82 -18.02 -2.94 -4.31
C LEU A 82 -16.76 -3.74 -3.97
N LEU A 83 -16.81 -4.59 -2.94
CA LEU A 83 -15.65 -5.35 -2.47
C LEU A 83 -15.52 -6.73 -3.12
N GLU A 84 -16.59 -7.24 -3.72
CA GLU A 84 -16.68 -8.62 -4.26
C GLU A 84 -17.14 -8.67 -5.74
N GLY A 85 -17.53 -7.54 -6.34
CA GLY A 85 -17.98 -7.49 -7.73
C GLY A 85 -16.88 -7.71 -8.78
N GLN A 86 -17.24 -7.73 -10.07
CA GLN A 86 -16.35 -8.02 -11.21
C GLN A 86 -15.10 -7.10 -11.33
N GLY A 87 -15.04 -5.97 -10.63
CA GLY A 87 -13.85 -5.10 -10.55
C GLY A 87 -13.03 -5.25 -9.25
N ALA A 88 -13.39 -6.17 -8.36
CA ALA A 88 -12.70 -6.37 -7.09
C ALA A 88 -11.46 -7.28 -7.18
N ALA A 89 -11.32 -8.02 -8.29
CA ALA A 89 -10.12 -8.81 -8.56
C ALA A 89 -8.93 -7.84 -8.74
N GLY A 90 -8.04 -7.79 -7.75
CA GLY A 90 -6.89 -6.87 -7.74
C GLY A 90 -7.07 -5.59 -6.92
N ARG A 91 -8.29 -5.30 -6.42
CA ARG A 91 -8.52 -4.16 -5.52
C ARG A 91 -7.76 -4.37 -4.21
N ALA A 92 -6.75 -3.53 -3.96
CA ALA A 92 -5.95 -3.54 -2.74
C ALA A 92 -6.31 -2.33 -1.88
N PHE A 93 -6.55 -2.55 -0.60
CA PHE A 93 -6.73 -1.46 0.35
C PHE A 93 -5.38 -0.81 0.66
N VAL A 94 -5.29 0.51 0.47
CA VAL A 94 -4.05 1.27 0.66
C VAL A 94 -4.08 2.00 2.00
N HIS A 95 -5.14 2.79 2.24
CA HIS A 95 -5.20 3.65 3.41
C HIS A 95 -6.65 4.07 3.73
N ALA A 96 -6.92 4.45 4.97
CA ALA A 96 -8.17 5.09 5.36
C ALA A 96 -7.92 6.19 6.38
N GLY A 97 -8.74 7.23 6.32
CA GLY A 97 -8.66 8.35 7.26
C GLY A 97 -9.91 9.22 7.23
N PRO A 98 -10.03 10.14 8.19
CA PRO A 98 -11.03 11.20 8.14
C PRO A 98 -10.56 12.34 7.21
N LEU A 99 -11.48 12.90 6.44
CA LEU A 99 -11.31 14.13 5.67
C LEU A 99 -12.43 15.09 6.00
N LEU A 100 -12.06 16.36 6.19
CA LEU A 100 -12.99 17.46 6.32
C LEU A 100 -13.26 18.04 4.94
N LYS A 101 -14.47 17.86 4.43
CA LYS A 101 -14.92 18.57 3.23
C LYS A 101 -15.53 19.92 3.64
N ALA A 102 -14.89 21.00 3.22
CA ALA A 102 -15.47 22.34 3.33
C ALA A 102 -16.58 22.49 2.29
N ASN A 103 -17.80 22.72 2.75
CA ASN A 103 -18.94 23.11 1.91
C ASN A 103 -19.35 24.54 2.28
N LYS A 104 -20.11 25.22 1.40
CA LYS A 104 -20.67 26.56 1.67
C LYS A 104 -21.46 26.66 2.98
N VAL A 105 -21.98 25.53 3.48
CA VAL A 105 -22.86 25.42 4.67
C VAL A 105 -22.11 24.94 5.92
N GLY A 106 -20.80 24.63 5.82
CA GLY A 106 -20.00 24.19 6.96
C GLY A 106 -19.03 23.05 6.67
N ARG A 107 -18.50 22.43 7.73
CA ARG A 107 -17.54 21.32 7.66
C ARG A 107 -18.28 19.98 7.72
N LEU A 108 -18.14 19.15 6.69
CA LEU A 108 -18.65 17.78 6.67
C LEU A 108 -17.46 16.82 6.86
N SER A 109 -17.46 16.07 7.96
CA SER A 109 -16.49 14.99 8.18
C SER A 109 -16.90 13.75 7.37
N ARG A 110 -15.97 13.20 6.60
CA ARG A 110 -16.14 11.95 5.85
C ARG A 110 -14.95 11.05 6.09
N VAL A 111 -15.21 9.75 6.21
CA VAL A 111 -14.14 8.75 6.21
C VAL A 111 -13.92 8.32 4.76
N TYR A 112 -12.68 8.37 4.30
CA TYR A 112 -12.29 7.81 3.01
C TYR A 112 -11.56 6.49 3.20
N PHE A 113 -11.72 5.60 2.22
CA PHE A 113 -10.95 4.39 2.05
C PHE A 113 -10.35 4.44 0.66
N LEU A 114 -9.04 4.59 0.61
CA LEU A 114 -8.25 4.57 -0.61
C LEU A 114 -7.94 3.12 -0.97
N PHE A 115 -8.33 2.74 -2.18
CA PHE A 115 -7.94 1.50 -2.83
C PHE A 115 -7.01 1.79 -4.00
N SER A 116 -6.35 0.76 -4.51
CA SER A 116 -5.45 0.86 -5.67
C SER A 116 -6.13 1.40 -6.93
N ASP A 117 -7.43 1.16 -7.09
CA ASP A 117 -8.21 1.49 -8.29
C ASP A 117 -9.38 2.45 -8.04
N ALA A 118 -9.71 2.73 -6.78
CA ALA A 118 -10.89 3.51 -6.42
C ALA A 118 -10.76 4.21 -5.06
N ILE A 119 -11.59 5.22 -4.84
CA ILE A 119 -11.78 5.85 -3.52
C ILE A 119 -13.21 5.62 -3.09
N LEU A 120 -13.39 5.03 -1.92
CA LEU A 120 -14.68 4.94 -1.25
C LEU A 120 -14.78 6.05 -0.23
N THR A 121 -15.84 6.86 -0.29
CA THR A 121 -16.12 7.88 0.73
C THR A 121 -17.40 7.51 1.47
N ALA A 122 -17.41 7.70 2.78
CA ALA A 122 -18.57 7.40 3.62
C ALA A 122 -18.77 8.48 4.69
N GLU A 123 -20.01 8.68 5.10
CA GLU A 123 -20.37 9.56 6.22
C GLU A 123 -20.39 8.72 7.50
N GLU A 124 -19.82 9.27 8.57
CA GLU A 124 -19.92 8.67 9.89
C GLU A 124 -21.38 8.75 10.35
N ALA A 125 -21.98 7.61 10.72
CA ALA A 125 -23.31 7.64 11.31
C ALA A 125 -23.19 8.39 12.62
N ARG A 126 -23.77 9.60 12.69
CA ARG A 126 -23.94 10.30 13.96
C ARG A 126 -24.76 9.39 14.87
N GLY A 127 -24.08 8.72 15.80
CA GLY A 127 -24.69 7.87 16.81
C GLY A 127 -25.79 8.64 17.52
N GLY A 128 -26.94 7.99 17.73
CA GLY A 128 -28.13 8.59 18.30
C GLY A 128 -27.85 9.27 19.64
N ASN A 129 -27.93 10.61 19.63
CA ASN A 129 -28.35 11.50 20.73
C ASN A 129 -28.17 12.98 20.37
N SER A 130 -27.60 13.32 19.20
CA SER A 130 -27.65 14.68 18.69
C SER A 130 -29.02 14.97 18.05
N ARG A 131 -30.07 15.13 18.87
CA ARG A 131 -31.41 15.61 18.49
C ARG A 131 -31.42 17.06 17.96
N ALA A 132 -30.26 17.69 17.82
CA ALA A 132 -30.11 19.13 17.62
C ALA A 132 -29.74 19.59 16.19
N ALA A 133 -29.73 18.73 15.17
CA ALA A 133 -29.35 19.18 13.82
C ALA A 133 -30.12 18.53 12.65
N ALA A 134 -31.35 18.08 12.90
CA ALA A 134 -32.28 17.71 11.85
C ALA A 134 -33.28 18.85 11.62
N SER A 135 -32.80 19.96 11.05
CA SER A 135 -33.68 20.94 10.44
C SER A 135 -33.13 21.35 9.08
N LEU A 136 -33.97 21.14 8.06
CA LEU A 136 -33.85 21.58 6.68
C LEU A 136 -32.64 21.07 5.87
N MET A 137 -32.86 20.03 5.06
CA MET A 137 -32.63 20.18 3.61
C MET A 137 -33.68 19.37 2.84
N ARG A 138 -34.60 20.11 2.21
CA ARG A 138 -35.59 19.62 1.24
C ARG A 138 -34.86 18.91 0.09
N LYS A 139 -35.44 17.81 -0.36
CA LYS A 139 -35.13 17.12 -1.63
C LYS A 139 -34.98 18.14 -2.77
N VAL A 140 -33.79 18.20 -3.37
CA VAL A 140 -33.64 18.74 -4.72
C VAL A 140 -33.63 17.53 -5.66
N PRO A 141 -34.52 17.48 -6.68
CA PRO A 141 -34.60 16.36 -7.59
C PRO A 141 -33.31 16.21 -8.42
N SER A 142 -33.01 14.96 -8.75
CA SER A 142 -31.88 14.53 -9.55
C SER A 142 -31.84 15.22 -10.91
N PHE A 143 -30.74 15.86 -11.25
CA PHE A 143 -30.45 16.20 -12.64
C PHE A 143 -30.05 14.93 -13.40
N ALA A 144 -30.91 14.55 -14.33
CA ALA A 144 -30.64 13.56 -15.34
C ALA A 144 -29.55 14.06 -16.31
N ARG A 145 -28.58 13.17 -16.57
CA ARG A 145 -28.00 12.84 -17.88
C ARG A 145 -28.02 13.95 -18.96
N ALA A 146 -26.85 14.53 -19.24
CA ALA A 146 -26.51 15.08 -20.56
C ALA A 146 -24.99 14.99 -20.80
N GLY A 147 -24.60 14.46 -21.96
CA GLY A 147 -23.26 14.58 -22.53
C GLY A 147 -22.26 13.48 -22.19
N ARG A 148 -22.17 12.45 -23.05
CA ARG A 148 -20.94 11.66 -23.24
C ARG A 148 -20.04 12.46 -24.21
N PRO A 149 -18.85 12.93 -23.81
CA PRO A 149 -17.83 13.30 -24.79
C PRO A 149 -17.21 12.01 -25.35
N HIS A 150 -17.27 11.83 -26.67
CA HIS A 150 -16.44 10.86 -27.38
C HIS A 150 -14.99 11.37 -27.35
N PHE A 151 -14.12 10.67 -26.63
CA PHE A 151 -12.67 10.84 -26.72
C PHE A 151 -12.15 9.82 -27.74
N THR A 152 -11.76 10.29 -28.92
CA THR A 152 -10.99 9.48 -29.88
C THR A 152 -9.55 9.43 -29.38
N ALA A 153 -9.16 8.31 -28.77
CA ALA A 153 -7.78 8.04 -28.38
C ALA A 153 -6.94 7.73 -29.63
N SER A 154 -5.88 8.50 -29.85
CA SER A 154 -4.77 8.16 -30.76
C SER A 154 -4.09 6.87 -30.29
N PRO A 155 -3.59 6.00 -31.19
CA PRO A 155 -2.81 4.84 -30.80
C PRO A 155 -1.52 5.24 -30.08
N PRO A 156 -1.05 4.43 -29.11
CA PRO A 156 0.15 4.71 -28.34
C PRO A 156 1.41 4.49 -29.19
N THR A 157 2.30 5.48 -29.21
CA THR A 157 3.70 5.32 -29.60
C THR A 157 4.45 4.50 -28.55
N PRO A 158 5.30 3.53 -28.94
CA PRO A 158 6.10 2.75 -27.99
C PRO A 158 7.18 3.64 -27.33
N PRO A 159 7.44 3.51 -26.02
CA PRO A 159 8.53 4.22 -25.38
C PRO A 159 9.90 3.60 -25.74
N CYS A 160 10.86 4.46 -26.08
CA CYS A 160 12.28 4.10 -26.11
C CYS A 160 12.76 3.83 -24.67
N ILE A 161 13.52 2.74 -24.50
CA ILE A 161 14.15 2.38 -23.24
C ILE A 161 15.56 2.94 -23.28
N ASP A 162 15.78 4.07 -22.62
CA ASP A 162 17.12 4.53 -22.29
C ASP A 162 17.54 3.92 -20.96
N THR A 163 18.68 3.24 -20.99
CA THR A 163 19.24 2.47 -19.88
C THR A 163 20.18 3.39 -19.12
N GLU A 164 19.77 3.90 -17.95
CA GLU A 164 20.67 4.65 -17.09
C GLU A 164 21.04 3.84 -15.84
N GLU A 165 22.33 3.49 -15.78
CA GLU A 165 23.04 2.98 -14.61
C GLU A 165 23.06 4.04 -13.50
N GLY A 166 22.33 3.77 -12.41
CA GLY A 166 22.35 4.60 -11.21
C GLY A 166 23.25 3.99 -10.14
N GLY A 167 24.40 4.62 -9.93
CA GLY A 167 25.44 4.22 -8.99
C GLY A 167 25.05 4.23 -7.51
N GLY A 168 25.82 3.46 -6.74
CA GLY A 168 25.78 3.42 -5.29
C GLY A 168 26.49 4.62 -4.65
N GLY A 169 25.95 5.08 -3.53
CA GLY A 169 26.57 6.04 -2.64
C GLY A 169 26.10 5.79 -1.22
N GLY A 170 27.04 5.42 -0.34
CA GLY A 170 26.77 5.12 1.06
C GLY A 170 26.67 6.35 1.95
N GLY A 171 26.50 6.09 3.24
CA GLY A 171 26.80 7.06 4.28
C GLY A 171 25.83 7.02 5.45
N GLY A 172 26.36 6.67 6.63
CA GLY A 172 26.08 7.44 7.83
C GLY A 172 25.36 6.71 8.97
N GLY A 173 26.06 6.62 10.10
CA GLY A 173 25.49 7.13 11.35
C GLY A 173 25.50 6.16 12.53
N ASP A 174 26.64 6.07 13.20
CA ASP A 174 26.70 5.67 14.61
C ASP A 174 26.01 6.75 15.47
N GLY A 175 24.97 6.36 16.19
CA GLY A 175 24.25 7.23 17.12
C GLY A 175 23.72 6.42 18.28
N GLY A 176 24.49 6.38 19.39
CA GLY A 176 24.07 5.80 20.65
C GLY A 176 23.15 6.71 21.46
N GLY A 177 22.61 6.16 22.55
CA GLY A 177 22.10 6.95 23.68
C GLY A 177 20.88 6.37 24.40
N GLY A 178 21.07 6.07 25.70
CA GLY A 178 20.05 6.07 26.76
C GLY A 178 19.12 4.85 26.80
N GLY A 179 19.10 4.00 27.82
CA GLY A 179 19.30 4.27 29.24
C GLY A 179 18.01 4.88 29.83
N GLY A 180 17.18 4.03 30.42
CA GLY A 180 15.90 4.45 31.00
C GLY A 180 15.17 3.28 31.67
N ASP A 181 15.69 2.85 32.82
CA ASP A 181 14.96 2.01 33.76
C ASP A 181 13.91 2.86 34.50
N GLY A 182 12.65 2.48 34.35
CA GLY A 182 11.52 2.91 35.17
C GLY A 182 10.34 2.02 34.79
N GLY A 183 9.75 1.19 35.65
CA GLY A 183 9.52 1.38 37.09
C GLY A 183 8.02 1.59 37.28
N GLY A 184 7.34 0.56 37.81
CA GLY A 184 5.92 0.60 38.21
C GLY A 184 4.94 0.51 37.04
N GLY A 185 3.82 -0.19 37.13
CA GLY A 185 3.13 -0.76 38.28
C GLY A 185 1.65 -0.78 37.94
N GLY A 186 0.97 -1.88 38.28
CA GLY A 186 -0.45 -1.88 38.60
C GLY A 186 -1.48 -1.67 37.47
N GLY A 187 -2.47 -2.55 37.47
CA GLY A 187 -3.84 -2.09 37.32
C GLY A 187 -4.61 -2.62 36.12
N GLY A 188 -5.56 -3.50 36.43
CA GLY A 188 -6.87 -3.47 35.78
C GLY A 188 -6.98 -4.27 34.49
N SER A 189 -7.34 -5.54 34.63
CA SER A 189 -8.10 -6.27 33.62
C SER A 189 -9.50 -5.64 33.49
N ALA A 190 -9.58 -4.43 32.94
CA ALA A 190 -10.82 -3.89 32.43
C ALA A 190 -11.14 -4.68 31.16
N GLY A 191 -12.24 -5.44 31.19
CA GLY A 191 -12.78 -6.11 30.02
C GLY A 191 -12.91 -5.11 28.89
N GLY A 192 -11.96 -5.16 27.96
CA GLY A 192 -11.92 -4.33 26.77
C GLY A 192 -13.10 -4.69 25.89
N GLY A 193 -14.25 -4.10 26.18
CA GLY A 193 -15.33 -3.97 25.20
C GLY A 193 -14.71 -3.28 24.01
N ALA A 194 -14.39 -4.06 22.98
CA ALA A 194 -13.83 -3.56 21.74
C ALA A 194 -14.72 -2.41 21.28
N ALA A 195 -14.23 -1.17 21.44
CA ALA A 195 -14.99 0.01 21.13
C ALA A 195 -15.57 -0.17 19.72
N GLU A 196 -16.89 -0.31 19.66
CA GLU A 196 -17.57 -0.70 18.44
C GLU A 196 -17.24 0.37 17.39
N ALA A 197 -16.55 -0.02 16.32
CA ALA A 197 -16.11 0.94 15.32
C ALA A 197 -17.34 1.69 14.79
N PRO A 198 -17.29 3.02 14.64
CA PRO A 198 -18.45 3.80 14.25
C PRO A 198 -18.98 3.30 12.90
N GLN A 199 -20.28 3.00 12.86
CA GLN A 199 -20.93 2.55 11.63
C GLN A 199 -20.93 3.67 10.60
N LEU A 200 -20.54 3.38 9.37
CA LEU A 200 -20.54 4.32 8.26
C LEU A 200 -21.79 4.14 7.39
N ARG A 201 -22.23 5.21 6.74
CA ARG A 201 -23.41 5.23 5.85
C ARG A 201 -23.14 6.05 4.59
N LYS A 202 -24.03 5.92 3.60
CA LYS A 202 -24.02 6.67 2.32
C LYS A 202 -22.66 6.59 1.62
N CYS A 203 -22.26 5.37 1.29
CA CYS A 203 -21.03 5.14 0.57
C CYS A 203 -21.13 5.61 -0.90
N LYS A 204 -20.09 6.28 -1.39
CA LYS A 204 -19.92 6.58 -2.81
C LYS A 204 -18.54 6.12 -3.26
N LEU A 205 -18.52 5.23 -4.25
CA LEU A 205 -17.30 4.82 -4.94
C LEU A 205 -16.99 5.82 -6.05
N LEU A 206 -15.75 6.27 -6.08
CA LEU A 206 -15.20 7.15 -7.10
C LEU A 206 -14.09 6.37 -7.81
N PRO A 207 -14.27 5.96 -9.08
CA PRO A 207 -13.20 5.32 -9.85
C PRO A 207 -12.05 6.30 -10.06
N LEU A 208 -10.81 5.81 -10.07
CA LEU A 208 -9.63 6.63 -10.35
C LEU A 208 -9.40 6.88 -11.86
N ALA A 209 -10.23 6.31 -12.72
CA ALA A 209 -10.13 6.46 -14.17
C ALA A 209 -10.45 7.91 -14.60
N GLY A 210 -9.43 8.66 -15.01
CA GLY A 210 -9.62 9.86 -15.84
C GLY A 210 -8.88 11.16 -15.42
N GLY A 211 -8.11 11.16 -14.34
CA GLY A 211 -7.32 12.34 -13.99
C GLY A 211 -6.65 12.16 -12.65
N TRP A 212 -5.32 12.15 -12.65
CA TRP A 212 -4.52 11.99 -11.44
C TRP A 212 -4.86 13.08 -10.43
N VAL A 213 -5.62 12.74 -9.39
CA VAL A 213 -5.60 13.51 -8.15
C VAL A 213 -4.23 13.24 -7.52
N ARG A 214 -3.25 14.09 -7.82
CA ARG A 214 -2.02 14.16 -7.03
C ARG A 214 -2.42 14.64 -5.64
N LEU A 215 -2.63 13.70 -4.72
CA LEU A 215 -2.57 14.00 -3.30
C LEU A 215 -1.14 14.50 -3.06
N ALA A 216 -1.00 15.81 -2.84
CA ALA A 216 0.27 16.37 -2.43
C ALA A 216 0.72 15.59 -1.20
N ARG A 217 1.79 14.80 -1.35
CA ARG A 217 2.54 14.30 -0.20
C ARG A 217 3.00 15.58 0.49
N HIS A 218 2.34 15.95 1.60
CA HIS A 218 2.90 16.90 2.54
C HIS A 218 4.14 16.22 3.13
N GLY A 219 5.25 16.27 2.39
CA GLY A 219 6.57 16.22 3.00
C GLY A 219 6.63 17.45 3.88
N GLY A 220 6.77 17.24 5.19
CA GLY A 220 7.13 18.29 6.12
C GLY A 220 8.45 18.88 5.66
N GLY A 221 8.39 20.00 4.96
CA GLY A 221 9.54 20.82 4.62
C GLY A 221 10.01 21.52 5.89
N ALA A 222 11.03 20.95 6.52
CA ALA A 222 11.94 21.73 7.35
C ALA A 222 12.87 22.51 6.40
N ALA A 223 13.00 23.79 6.69
CA ALA A 223 13.65 24.81 5.89
C ALA A 223 15.17 24.65 5.78
N GLY A 224 15.71 25.23 4.70
CA GLY A 224 17.02 25.89 4.73
C GLY A 224 18.15 25.17 4.01
N GLY A 225 18.67 25.79 2.96
CA GLY A 225 19.92 25.36 2.33
C GLY A 225 20.12 25.98 0.95
N ALA A 226 20.43 27.26 0.93
CA ALA A 226 20.80 28.00 -0.26
C ALA A 226 22.23 27.63 -0.73
N GLY A 227 22.42 27.67 -2.06
CA GLY A 227 23.69 28.09 -2.67
C GLY A 227 24.62 26.99 -3.15
N GLY A 228 24.95 27.02 -4.44
CA GLY A 228 26.12 26.33 -4.97
C GLY A 228 26.05 25.98 -6.46
N ASP A 229 25.98 26.99 -7.34
CA ASP A 229 26.35 26.81 -8.74
C ASP A 229 27.86 26.51 -8.81
N MET A 230 28.24 25.31 -9.27
CA MET A 230 29.57 25.07 -9.81
C MET A 230 29.46 24.30 -11.13
N SER A 231 29.63 25.08 -12.20
CA SER A 231 30.03 24.64 -13.52
C SER A 231 31.37 23.89 -13.44
N THR A 232 31.39 22.65 -13.92
CA THR A 232 32.63 21.98 -14.32
C THR A 232 32.42 21.28 -15.65
N SER A 233 33.01 21.84 -16.70
CA SER A 233 33.16 21.22 -18.01
C SER A 233 33.95 19.90 -17.92
N PRO A 234 33.63 18.88 -18.72
CA PRO A 234 34.42 17.66 -18.81
C PRO A 234 35.65 17.84 -19.72
N PRO A 235 36.76 17.10 -19.48
CA PRO A 235 37.91 17.08 -20.37
C PRO A 235 37.68 16.17 -21.61
N PRO A 236 38.43 16.37 -22.71
CA PRO A 236 38.27 15.60 -23.93
C PRO A 236 38.87 14.18 -23.82
N ALA A 237 38.21 13.24 -24.51
CA ALA A 237 38.59 11.84 -24.61
C ALA A 237 39.93 11.64 -25.33
N ALA A 238 40.83 10.87 -24.70
CA ALA A 238 42.04 10.37 -25.33
C ALA A 238 41.70 9.11 -26.15
N ALA A 239 41.98 9.18 -27.45
CA ALA A 239 41.97 8.05 -28.37
C ALA A 239 43.13 7.10 -28.05
N ALA A 240 42.83 5.82 -27.82
CA ALA A 240 43.82 4.75 -27.79
C ALA A 240 43.73 3.96 -29.10
N ALA A 241 44.83 4.02 -29.84
CA ALA A 241 45.05 3.42 -31.13
C ALA A 241 45.29 1.90 -31.05
N ALA A 242 45.03 1.27 -32.18
CA ALA A 242 45.36 -0.10 -32.53
C ALA A 242 46.87 -0.40 -32.45
N ALA A 243 47.21 -1.59 -31.94
CA ALA A 243 48.19 -2.54 -32.47
C ALA A 243 48.04 -3.87 -31.71
#